data_AF-A0A365T6I8-F1
#
_entry.id   AF-A0A365T6I8-F1
#
_cell.length_a   1.000
_cell.length_b   1.000
_cell.length_c   1.000
_cell.angle_alpha   90.00
_cell.angle_beta   90.00
_cell.angle_gamma   90.00
#
_symmetry.space_group_name_H-M   'P 1'
#
loop_
_entity.id
_entity.type
_entity.pdbx_description
1 polymer ?
#
loop_
_entity_poly.entity_id
_entity_poly.type
_entity_poly.pdbx_seq_one_letter_code
_entity_poly.pdbx_strand_id
1 'polypeptide(L)'
;MPTKLENELENAEAHREALARKTNARDNRIEELQARELEKGAHLLADNVDQDRVTVEGNKLERITKDDGKHYFRVPGEDDALDRGGAVAHATVDLLPIQRLARYDDEMLASVSNRKPDKLAGKAWRERDDTGRHELWSSGSGEIRAFLDASDLAEWIRVKEVGVSKKYSQELARRTMDAMHELSKNRLGKTKRQRSKDGLTYQETRLVLKADVEIPGERLSENANGDPTTDTAAGE
;
A
#
# COMPACT_ATOMS: atom_id res chain seq x y z
N MET A 1 -36.71 21.46 52.43
CA MET A 1 -36.68 20.05 51.98
C MET A 1 -37.04 20.08 50.51
N PRO A 2 -36.09 19.84 49.59
CA PRO A 2 -36.42 19.77 48.18
C PRO A 2 -37.46 18.68 47.95
N THR A 3 -38.44 18.97 47.11
CA THR A 3 -39.51 18.05 46.75
C THR A 3 -38.92 16.87 45.96
N LYS A 4 -39.61 15.73 45.98
CA LYS A 4 -39.20 14.54 45.21
C LYS A 4 -38.93 14.85 43.73
N LEU A 5 -39.71 15.77 43.16
CA LEU A 5 -39.56 16.27 41.78
C LEU A 5 -38.27 17.08 41.57
N GLU A 6 -37.89 17.94 42.52
CA GLU A 6 -36.64 18.71 42.43
C GLU A 6 -35.41 17.80 42.46
N ASN A 7 -35.41 16.78 43.32
CA ASN A 7 -34.36 15.77 43.37
C ASN A 7 -34.30 14.90 42.09
N GLU A 8 -35.45 14.55 41.51
CA GLU A 8 -35.49 13.80 40.24
C GLU A 8 -34.97 14.64 39.07
N LEU A 9 -35.28 15.95 39.05
CA LEU A 9 -34.80 16.89 38.03
C LEU A 9 -33.29 17.13 38.15
N GLU A 10 -32.77 17.34 39.35
CA GLU A 10 -31.33 17.49 39.60
C GLU A 10 -30.55 16.23 39.21
N ASN A 11 -31.08 15.04 39.50
CA ASN A 11 -30.48 13.78 39.07
C ASN A 11 -30.51 13.60 37.54
N ALA A 12 -31.61 13.98 36.88
CA ALA A 12 -31.72 13.92 35.43
C ALA A 12 -30.75 14.90 34.73
N GLU A 13 -30.59 16.10 35.27
CA GLU A 13 -29.62 17.09 34.80
C GLU A 13 -28.18 16.60 34.97
N ALA A 14 -27.84 16.08 36.15
CA ALA A 14 -26.52 15.50 36.42
C ALA A 14 -26.22 14.32 35.48
N HIS A 15 -27.22 13.47 35.19
CA HIS A 15 -27.05 12.34 34.28
C HIS A 15 -26.85 12.80 32.82
N ARG A 16 -27.61 13.82 32.38
CA ARG A 16 -27.44 14.43 31.06
C ARG A 16 -26.07 15.08 30.92
N GLU A 17 -25.60 15.79 31.95
CA GLU A 17 -24.28 16.40 31.95
C GLU A 17 -23.17 15.34 31.90
N ALA A 18 -23.29 14.26 32.66
CA ALA A 18 -22.35 13.15 32.62
C ALA A 18 -22.28 12.49 31.23
N LEU A 19 -23.43 12.31 30.57
CA LEU A 19 -23.48 11.81 29.20
C LEU A 19 -22.82 12.79 28.22
N ALA A 20 -23.10 14.08 28.33
CA ALA A 20 -22.49 15.11 27.50
C ALA A 20 -20.96 15.12 27.64
N ARG A 21 -20.44 15.08 28.88
CA ARG A 21 -18.99 15.00 29.14
C ARG A 21 -18.37 13.74 28.52
N LYS A 22 -19.05 12.61 28.59
CA LYS A 22 -18.57 11.34 28.02
C LYS A 22 -18.55 11.36 26.49
N THR A 23 -19.55 11.96 25.86
CA THR A 23 -19.58 12.15 24.41
C THR A 23 -18.46 13.08 23.97
N ASN A 24 -18.32 14.25 24.60
CA ASN A 24 -17.25 15.19 24.28
C ASN A 24 -15.85 14.57 24.42
N ALA A 25 -15.61 13.80 25.49
CA ALA A 25 -14.34 13.12 25.69
C ALA A 25 -14.04 12.06 24.62
N ARG A 26 -15.08 11.39 24.09
CA ARG A 26 -14.93 10.44 22.99
C ARG A 26 -14.64 11.15 21.68
N ASP A 27 -15.37 12.23 21.41
CA ASP A 27 -15.19 12.98 20.18
C ASP A 27 -13.78 13.58 20.11
N ASN A 28 -13.28 14.15 21.21
CA ASN A 28 -11.91 14.66 21.29
C ASN A 28 -10.87 13.56 21.00
N ARG A 29 -11.14 12.33 21.46
CA ARG A 29 -10.25 11.20 21.19
C ARG A 29 -10.32 10.72 19.74
N ILE A 30 -11.48 10.80 19.12
CA ILE A 30 -11.64 10.51 17.69
C ILE A 30 -10.86 11.55 16.87
N GLU A 31 -11.02 12.82 17.21
CA GLU A 31 -10.31 13.94 16.58
C GLU A 31 -8.79 13.80 16.68
N GLU A 32 -8.26 13.49 17.87
CA GLU A 32 -6.83 13.24 18.08
C GLU A 32 -6.32 12.06 17.24
N LEU A 33 -7.09 10.96 17.15
CA LEU A 33 -6.73 9.82 16.34
C LEU A 33 -6.74 10.18 14.85
N GLN A 34 -7.75 10.91 14.39
CA GLN A 34 -7.85 11.33 12.99
C GLN A 34 -6.69 12.23 12.60
N ALA A 35 -6.38 13.25 13.41
CA ALA A 35 -5.23 14.12 13.20
C ALA A 35 -3.93 13.31 13.11
N ARG A 36 -3.70 12.41 14.06
CA ARG A 36 -2.49 11.57 14.09
C ARG A 36 -2.37 10.64 12.89
N GLU A 37 -3.47 10.07 12.39
CA GLU A 37 -3.41 9.24 11.18
C GLU A 37 -3.17 10.07 9.92
N LEU A 38 -3.76 11.27 9.83
CA LEU A 38 -3.51 12.21 8.74
C LEU A 38 -2.04 12.69 8.72
N GLU A 39 -1.44 12.98 9.87
CA GLU A 39 -0.01 13.32 10.01
C GLU A 39 0.94 12.17 9.66
N LYS A 40 0.45 10.93 9.59
CA LYS A 40 1.20 9.77 9.09
C LYS A 40 0.99 9.53 7.59
N GLY A 41 0.18 10.35 6.94
CA GLY A 41 -0.18 10.21 5.52
C GLY A 41 -1.33 9.27 5.24
N ALA A 42 -2.19 8.98 6.22
CA ALA A 42 -3.42 8.23 5.95
C ALA A 42 -4.41 9.10 5.15
N HIS A 43 -5.19 8.47 4.28
CA HIS A 43 -6.34 9.10 3.65
C HIS A 43 -7.61 8.64 4.35
N LEU A 44 -8.32 9.55 5.01
CA LEU A 44 -9.51 9.24 5.80
C LEU A 44 -10.78 9.48 4.99
N LEU A 45 -11.74 8.56 5.04
CA LEU A 45 -13.01 8.70 4.31
C LEU A 45 -13.73 9.98 4.78
N ALA A 46 -14.17 10.81 3.84
CA ALA A 46 -14.78 12.10 4.14
C ALA A 46 -16.01 11.97 5.06
N ASP A 47 -16.81 10.92 4.88
CA ASP A 47 -18.00 10.64 5.71
C ASP A 47 -17.67 10.40 7.18
N ASN A 48 -16.42 10.05 7.50
CA ASN A 48 -15.98 9.77 8.85
C ASN A 48 -15.19 10.92 9.48
N VAL A 49 -14.92 12.00 8.75
CA VAL A 49 -14.07 13.11 9.20
C VAL A 49 -14.90 14.36 9.36
N ASP A 50 -14.87 14.93 10.55
CA ASP A 50 -15.38 16.28 10.79
C ASP A 50 -14.26 17.30 10.52
N GLN A 51 -14.24 17.86 9.31
CA GLN A 51 -13.20 18.77 8.84
C GLN A 51 -13.05 20.00 9.73
N ASP A 52 -14.13 20.47 10.36
CA ASP A 52 -14.13 21.68 11.18
C ASP A 52 -13.53 21.43 12.57
N ARG A 53 -13.38 20.15 12.96
CA ARG A 53 -12.82 19.73 14.24
C ARG A 53 -11.39 19.24 14.12
N VAL A 54 -11.05 18.51 13.04
CA VAL A 54 -9.72 17.95 12.88
C VAL A 54 -8.70 19.04 12.58
N THR A 55 -7.79 19.27 13.53
CA THR A 55 -6.67 20.22 13.37
C THR A 55 -5.40 19.44 13.03
N VAL A 56 -4.74 19.80 11.93
CA VAL A 56 -3.47 19.22 11.50
C VAL A 56 -2.41 20.32 11.39
N GLU A 57 -1.16 20.00 11.70
CA GLU A 57 -0.09 21.01 11.76
C GLU A 57 0.12 21.72 10.41
N GLY A 58 -0.06 23.05 10.41
CA GLY A 58 0.32 23.94 9.31
C GLY A 58 -0.54 23.92 8.05
N ASN A 59 -1.51 23.01 7.90
CA ASN A 59 -2.23 22.82 6.62
C ASN A 59 -3.75 22.64 6.77
N LYS A 60 -4.50 23.11 5.77
CA LYS A 60 -5.92 22.74 5.57
C LYS A 60 -5.98 21.37 4.89
N LEU A 61 -6.88 20.50 5.35
CA LEU A 61 -7.13 19.22 4.69
C LEU A 61 -7.52 19.41 3.22
N GLU A 62 -6.96 18.58 2.35
CA GLU A 62 -7.34 18.47 0.95
C GLU A 62 -8.33 17.32 0.78
N ARG A 63 -9.42 17.56 0.04
CA ARG A 63 -10.37 16.51 -0.34
C ARG A 63 -10.03 15.97 -1.72
N ILE A 64 -9.87 14.65 -1.82
CA ILE A 64 -9.58 13.93 -3.07
C ILE A 64 -10.66 12.88 -3.34
N THR A 65 -10.81 12.47 -4.60
CA THR A 65 -11.66 11.35 -5.01
C THR A 65 -10.78 10.19 -5.44
N LYS A 66 -11.11 8.97 -5.01
CA LYS A 66 -10.39 7.73 -5.35
C LYS A 66 -11.19 6.87 -6.34
N ASP A 67 -10.61 5.77 -6.85
CA ASP A 67 -11.18 4.88 -7.88
C ASP A 67 -12.43 4.15 -7.40
N ASP A 68 -12.62 4.05 -6.08
CA ASP A 68 -13.87 3.56 -5.50
C ASP A 68 -15.00 4.60 -5.54
N GLY A 69 -14.78 5.75 -6.19
CA GLY A 69 -15.72 6.85 -6.32
C GLY A 69 -15.98 7.61 -5.02
N LYS A 70 -15.29 7.26 -3.92
CA LYS A 70 -15.47 7.89 -2.62
C LYS A 70 -14.50 9.04 -2.42
N HIS A 71 -14.86 9.91 -1.49
CA HIS A 71 -14.06 11.07 -1.13
C HIS A 71 -13.25 10.83 0.14
N TYR A 72 -12.02 11.33 0.14
CA TYR A 72 -11.09 11.20 1.25
C TYR A 72 -10.45 12.54 1.57
N PHE A 73 -10.11 12.74 2.84
CA PHE A 73 -9.24 13.83 3.28
C PHE A 73 -7.80 13.36 3.47
N ARG A 74 -6.86 14.22 3.10
CA ARG A 74 -5.41 14.07 3.33
C ARG A 74 -4.76 15.40 3.70
N VAL A 75 -3.51 15.34 4.16
CA VAL A 75 -2.66 16.52 4.31
C VAL A 75 -2.08 16.92 2.94
N PRO A 76 -2.14 18.21 2.54
CA PRO A 76 -1.53 18.68 1.30
C PRO A 76 -0.03 18.38 1.22
N GLY A 77 0.46 18.01 0.03
CA GLY A 77 1.87 17.70 -0.20
C GLY A 77 2.32 16.33 0.30
N GLU A 78 1.48 15.60 1.02
CA GLU A 78 1.60 14.15 1.14
C GLU A 78 0.99 13.54 -0.12
N ASP A 79 1.86 13.32 -1.12
CA ASP A 79 1.46 12.63 -2.35
C ASP A 79 0.77 11.31 -2.01
N ASP A 80 -0.27 10.98 -2.78
CA ASP A 80 -0.89 9.67 -2.72
C ASP A 80 0.25 8.69 -2.98
N ALA A 81 0.70 8.03 -1.92
CA ALA A 81 1.95 7.32 -2.00
C ALA A 81 1.83 6.09 -2.92
N LEU A 82 0.72 5.90 -3.61
CA LEU A 82 0.55 4.94 -4.69
C LEU A 82 0.60 5.52 -6.10
N ASP A 83 0.43 6.84 -6.32
CA ASP A 83 0.23 7.51 -7.63
C ASP A 83 -0.46 6.60 -8.67
N ARG A 84 -1.53 5.94 -8.21
CA ARG A 84 -2.23 4.87 -8.93
C ARG A 84 -3.71 5.07 -8.73
N GLY A 85 -4.27 6.07 -9.39
CA GLY A 85 -5.70 6.14 -9.70
C GLY A 85 -6.65 6.32 -8.52
N GLY A 86 -6.54 5.54 -7.45
CA GLY A 86 -7.40 5.62 -6.29
C GLY A 86 -7.78 4.29 -5.63
N ALA A 87 -6.79 3.52 -5.16
CA ALA A 87 -7.02 2.64 -3.99
C ALA A 87 -6.71 3.38 -2.68
N VAL A 88 -7.42 3.04 -1.59
CA VAL A 88 -7.28 3.67 -0.25
C VAL A 88 -5.82 3.68 0.21
N ALA A 89 -5.29 4.88 0.46
CA ALA A 89 -3.91 5.03 0.89
C ALA A 89 -3.82 4.65 2.37
N HIS A 90 -3.12 3.57 2.65
CA HIS A 90 -2.57 3.32 3.98
C HIS A 90 -1.45 4.33 4.25
N ALA A 91 -1.32 4.73 5.52
CA ALA A 91 -0.23 5.56 5.97
C ALA A 91 1.12 4.95 5.53
N THR A 92 2.06 5.80 5.11
CA THR A 92 3.35 5.34 4.55
C THR A 92 4.11 4.43 5.53
N VAL A 93 3.90 4.63 6.83
CA VAL A 93 4.49 3.85 7.92
C VAL A 93 3.99 2.41 8.01
N ASP A 94 2.78 2.12 7.52
CA ASP A 94 2.15 0.79 7.62
C ASP A 94 2.60 -0.18 6.53
N LEU A 95 3.34 0.33 5.55
CA LEU A 95 3.76 -0.41 4.37
C LEU A 95 5.04 -1.18 4.60
N LEU A 96 5.21 -2.24 3.83
CA LEU A 96 6.48 -2.95 3.73
C LEU A 96 7.58 -2.03 3.16
N PRO A 97 8.84 -2.19 3.60
CA PRO A 97 9.99 -1.56 2.95
C PRO A 97 9.98 -1.73 1.42
N ILE A 98 9.66 -2.91 0.89
CA ILE A 98 9.60 -3.13 -0.55
C ILE A 98 8.49 -2.34 -1.24
N GLN A 99 7.34 -2.17 -0.56
CA GLN A 99 6.23 -1.38 -1.07
C GLN A 99 6.59 0.11 -1.09
N ARG A 100 7.30 0.60 -0.06
CA ARG A 100 7.83 1.98 -0.03
C ARG A 100 8.80 2.24 -1.18
N LEU A 101 9.75 1.34 -1.40
CA LEU A 101 10.70 1.46 -2.51
C LEU A 101 10.03 1.40 -3.88
N ALA A 102 9.02 0.55 -4.05
CA ALA A 102 8.29 0.44 -5.31
C ALA A 102 7.56 1.74 -5.72
N ARG A 103 7.43 2.72 -4.82
CA ARG A 103 6.70 3.98 -5.03
C ARG A 103 7.60 5.13 -5.48
N TYR A 104 8.86 5.12 -5.10
CA TYR A 104 9.82 6.13 -5.52
C TYR A 104 10.07 6.03 -7.02
N ASP A 105 10.10 7.18 -7.71
CA ASP A 105 10.61 7.22 -9.08
C ASP A 105 12.08 6.78 -9.14
N ASP A 106 12.61 6.64 -10.35
CA ASP A 106 13.96 6.13 -10.55
C ASP A 106 15.05 7.05 -9.97
N GLU A 107 14.82 8.36 -9.89
CA GLU A 107 15.74 9.35 -9.34
C GLU A 107 15.75 9.28 -7.81
N MET A 108 14.58 9.27 -7.19
CA MET A 108 14.43 9.14 -5.74
C MET A 108 14.87 7.76 -5.25
N LEU A 109 14.58 6.69 -5.99
CA LEU A 109 15.17 5.37 -5.71
C LEU A 109 16.69 5.43 -5.71
N ALA A 110 17.27 6.23 -6.61
CA ALA A 110 18.71 6.36 -6.72
C ALA A 110 19.33 7.04 -5.48
N SER A 111 18.61 7.98 -4.86
CA SER A 111 19.06 8.75 -3.69
C SER A 111 18.81 8.05 -2.35
N VAL A 112 17.68 7.33 -2.20
CA VAL A 112 17.29 6.69 -0.92
C VAL A 112 17.88 5.30 -0.72
N SER A 113 18.31 4.63 -1.79
CA SER A 113 18.93 3.32 -1.71
C SER A 113 20.38 3.37 -2.17
N ASN A 114 21.30 2.92 -1.33
CA ASN A 114 22.71 2.81 -1.69
C ASN A 114 23.06 1.47 -2.36
N ARG A 115 22.12 0.52 -2.38
CA ARG A 115 22.35 -0.84 -2.88
C ARG A 115 21.53 -1.09 -4.14
N LYS A 116 22.21 -1.38 -5.25
CA LYS A 116 21.57 -1.73 -6.52
C LYS A 116 20.51 -2.85 -6.41
N PRO A 117 20.72 -3.92 -5.62
CA PRO A 117 19.69 -4.95 -5.41
C PRO A 117 18.38 -4.42 -4.82
N ASP A 118 18.43 -3.46 -3.89
CA ASP A 118 17.24 -2.92 -3.23
C ASP A 118 16.45 -2.02 -4.22
N LYS A 119 17.16 -1.24 -5.04
CA LYS A 119 16.55 -0.48 -6.16
C LYS A 119 15.82 -1.42 -7.12
N LEU A 120 16.50 -2.49 -7.55
CA LEU A 120 15.92 -3.48 -8.45
C LEU A 120 14.76 -4.24 -7.80
N ALA A 121 14.80 -4.48 -6.49
CA ALA A 121 13.71 -5.10 -5.75
C ALA A 121 12.45 -4.23 -5.75
N GLY A 122 12.58 -2.92 -5.54
CA GLY A 122 11.47 -1.97 -5.65
C GLY A 122 10.88 -1.92 -7.06
N LYS A 123 11.73 -1.82 -8.09
CA LYS A 123 11.28 -1.83 -9.50
C LYS A 123 10.61 -3.14 -9.89
N ALA A 124 11.21 -4.28 -9.54
CA ALA A 124 10.64 -5.60 -9.82
C ALA A 124 9.31 -5.82 -9.08
N TRP A 125 9.16 -5.29 -7.86
CA TRP A 125 7.90 -5.34 -7.13
C TRP A 125 6.80 -4.53 -7.81
N ARG A 126 7.13 -3.35 -8.38
CA ARG A 126 6.17 -2.52 -9.13
C ARG A 126 5.57 -3.27 -10.33
N GLU A 127 6.40 -4.06 -11.02
CA GLU A 127 6.00 -4.83 -12.21
C GLU A 127 5.10 -6.04 -11.87
N ARG A 128 4.82 -6.31 -10.59
CA ARG A 128 3.92 -7.40 -10.17
C ARG A 128 2.47 -7.13 -10.55
N ASP A 129 2.07 -5.86 -10.52
CA ASP A 129 0.69 -5.46 -10.75
C ASP A 129 0.49 -4.96 -12.21
N ASP A 130 1.50 -5.08 -13.07
CA ASP A 130 1.46 -4.69 -14.48
C ASP A 130 0.94 -5.86 -15.35
N THR A 131 -0.13 -5.64 -16.11
CA THR A 131 -0.76 -6.63 -17.02
C THR A 131 -0.25 -6.53 -18.46
N GLY A 132 0.93 -5.94 -18.66
CA GLY A 132 1.56 -5.79 -19.97
C GLY A 132 1.95 -7.13 -20.63
N ARG A 133 2.33 -7.08 -21.92
CA ARG A 133 2.70 -8.28 -22.70
C ARG A 133 3.93 -9.06 -22.18
N HIS A 134 4.72 -8.46 -21.29
CA HIS A 134 5.96 -9.03 -20.76
C HIS A 134 5.96 -8.95 -19.24
N GLU A 135 5.09 -9.73 -18.61
CA GLU A 135 4.97 -9.79 -17.15
C GLU A 135 6.23 -10.41 -16.55
N LEU A 136 6.87 -9.67 -15.64
CA LEU A 136 8.00 -10.20 -14.86
C LEU A 136 7.53 -11.24 -13.85
N TRP A 137 6.37 -11.02 -13.25
CA TRP A 137 5.74 -11.95 -12.32
C TRP A 137 4.78 -12.86 -13.06
N SER A 138 4.79 -14.13 -12.69
CA SER A 138 3.82 -15.09 -13.20
C SER A 138 2.69 -15.29 -12.19
N SER A 139 1.46 -15.35 -12.71
CA SER A 139 0.31 -15.82 -11.93
C SER A 139 0.53 -17.26 -11.45
N GLY A 140 0.25 -17.50 -10.17
CA GLY A 140 0.33 -18.82 -9.58
C GLY A 140 -0.96 -19.64 -9.75
N SER A 141 -0.98 -20.82 -9.14
CA SER A 141 -2.16 -21.66 -9.04
C SER A 141 -2.24 -22.29 -7.64
N GLY A 142 -3.45 -22.57 -7.17
CA GLY A 142 -3.67 -23.18 -5.85
C GLY A 142 -3.22 -22.25 -4.72
N GLU A 143 -2.28 -22.72 -3.90
CA GLU A 143 -1.75 -21.95 -2.76
C GLU A 143 -0.83 -20.79 -3.15
N ILE A 144 -0.42 -20.71 -4.42
CA ILE A 144 0.49 -19.67 -4.92
C ILE A 144 -0.33 -18.61 -5.64
N ARG A 145 -0.26 -17.36 -5.16
CA ARG A 145 -0.88 -16.19 -5.80
C ARG A 145 -0.05 -15.74 -7.00
N ALA A 146 1.24 -15.55 -6.78
CA ALA A 146 2.18 -15.11 -7.81
C ALA A 146 3.58 -15.66 -7.51
N PHE A 147 4.41 -15.78 -8.54
CA PHE A 147 5.80 -16.17 -8.38
C PHE A 147 6.73 -15.45 -9.35
N LEU A 148 8.01 -15.40 -9.00
CA LEU A 148 9.08 -14.81 -9.79
C LEU A 148 10.26 -15.80 -9.84
N ASP A 149 10.67 -16.18 -11.04
CA ASP A 149 11.81 -17.06 -11.26
C ASP A 149 13.12 -16.27 -11.42
N ALA A 150 14.23 -16.87 -10.95
CA ALA A 150 15.53 -16.21 -10.98
C ALA A 150 16.04 -15.96 -12.40
N SER A 151 15.70 -16.84 -13.35
CA SER A 151 16.07 -16.64 -14.75
C SER A 151 15.32 -15.49 -15.40
N ASP A 152 14.01 -15.38 -15.16
CA ASP A 152 13.17 -14.31 -15.70
C ASP A 152 13.62 -12.95 -15.14
N LEU A 153 13.91 -12.88 -13.83
CA LEU A 153 14.51 -11.69 -13.24
C LEU A 153 15.88 -11.35 -13.83
N ALA A 154 16.73 -12.36 -14.08
CA ALA A 154 18.04 -12.13 -14.68
C ALA A 154 17.95 -11.65 -16.13
N GLU A 155 16.92 -12.06 -16.88
CA GLU A 155 16.65 -11.58 -18.23
C GLU A 155 16.09 -10.15 -18.20
N TRP A 156 15.10 -9.89 -17.34
CA TRP A 156 14.54 -8.56 -17.13
C TRP A 156 15.60 -7.54 -16.73
N ILE A 157 16.53 -7.90 -15.82
CA ILE A 157 17.68 -7.05 -15.46
C ILE A 157 18.52 -6.72 -16.69
N ARG A 158 18.77 -7.66 -17.61
CA ARG A 158 19.57 -7.39 -18.82
C ARG A 158 18.87 -6.46 -19.80
N VAL A 159 17.54 -6.47 -19.82
CA VAL A 159 16.74 -5.58 -20.66
C VAL A 159 16.72 -4.17 -20.06
N LYS A 160 16.53 -4.04 -18.74
CA LYS A 160 16.41 -2.75 -18.07
C LYS A 160 17.76 -2.07 -17.80
N GLU A 161 18.85 -2.84 -17.66
CA GLU A 161 20.17 -2.32 -17.32
C GLU A 161 21.15 -2.44 -18.50
N VAL A 162 21.61 -1.30 -18.99
CA VAL A 162 22.56 -1.23 -20.11
C VAL A 162 23.90 -1.84 -19.72
N GLY A 163 24.48 -2.66 -20.61
CA GLY A 163 25.84 -3.18 -20.46
C GLY A 163 26.02 -4.31 -19.44
N VAL A 164 24.93 -4.88 -18.92
CA VAL A 164 25.01 -5.99 -17.96
C VAL A 164 25.27 -7.33 -18.68
N SER A 165 26.39 -7.97 -18.36
CA SER A 165 26.70 -9.32 -18.84
C SER A 165 25.72 -10.37 -18.30
N LYS A 166 25.55 -11.49 -19.02
CA LYS A 166 24.70 -12.60 -18.58
C LYS A 166 25.06 -13.13 -17.19
N LYS A 167 26.36 -13.30 -16.92
CA LYS A 167 26.83 -13.79 -15.60
C LYS A 167 26.53 -12.78 -14.50
N TYR A 168 26.72 -11.49 -14.79
CA TYR A 168 26.47 -10.44 -13.82
C TYR A 168 24.97 -10.28 -13.53
N SER A 169 24.10 -10.39 -14.55
CA SER A 169 22.65 -10.33 -14.32
C SER A 169 22.13 -11.49 -13.47
N GLN A 170 22.68 -12.69 -13.63
CA GLN A 170 22.32 -13.84 -12.80
C GLN A 170 22.70 -13.64 -11.33
N GLU A 171 23.90 -13.13 -11.06
CA GLU A 171 24.33 -12.81 -9.69
C GLU A 171 23.51 -11.65 -9.11
N LEU A 172 23.19 -10.65 -9.93
CA LEU A 172 22.39 -9.50 -9.52
C LEU A 172 20.93 -9.90 -9.24
N ALA A 173 20.35 -10.80 -10.04
CA ALA A 173 19.03 -11.37 -9.80
C ALA A 173 18.98 -12.12 -8.47
N ARG A 174 19.99 -12.95 -8.16
CA ARG A 174 20.08 -13.64 -6.87
C ARG A 174 20.05 -12.66 -5.69
N ARG A 175 20.91 -11.62 -5.74
CA ARG A 175 20.96 -10.59 -4.69
C ARG A 175 19.67 -9.78 -4.60
N THR A 176 19.05 -9.51 -5.73
CA THR A 176 17.76 -8.80 -5.80
C THR A 176 16.66 -9.65 -5.16
N MET A 177 16.63 -10.97 -5.40
CA MET A 177 15.68 -11.85 -4.72
C MET A 177 15.90 -11.90 -3.20
N ASP A 178 17.15 -11.88 -2.75
CA ASP A 178 17.48 -11.79 -1.32
C ASP A 178 16.96 -10.47 -0.72
N ALA A 179 17.20 -9.36 -1.41
CA ALA A 179 16.67 -8.05 -1.01
C ALA A 179 15.14 -8.04 -0.99
N MET A 180 14.47 -8.62 -2.00
CA MET A 180 13.00 -8.69 -2.03
C MET A 180 12.44 -9.49 -0.85
N HIS A 181 13.05 -10.63 -0.54
CA HIS A 181 12.67 -11.44 0.61
C HIS A 181 12.80 -10.65 1.92
N GLU A 182 13.94 -9.97 2.14
CA GLU A 182 14.20 -9.14 3.31
C GLU A 182 13.23 -7.94 3.41
N LEU A 183 13.11 -7.16 2.34
CA LEU A 183 12.29 -5.95 2.27
C LEU A 183 10.79 -6.24 2.34
N SER A 184 10.37 -7.47 2.02
CA SER A 184 9.00 -7.96 2.24
C SER A 184 8.74 -8.39 3.69
N LYS A 185 9.72 -8.26 4.60
CA LYS A 185 9.67 -8.81 5.97
C LYS A 185 9.35 -10.31 5.98
N ASN A 186 9.95 -11.07 5.06
CA ASN A 186 9.77 -12.51 4.88
C ASN A 186 8.34 -12.94 4.45
N ARG A 187 7.54 -12.03 3.90
CA ARG A 187 6.21 -12.37 3.34
C ARG A 187 6.31 -13.09 2.00
N LEU A 188 7.39 -12.89 1.25
CA LEU A 188 7.73 -13.73 0.11
C LEU A 188 8.46 -14.99 0.59
N GLY A 189 7.99 -16.16 0.15
CA GLY A 189 8.71 -17.42 0.34
C GLY A 189 9.80 -17.61 -0.71
N LYS A 190 10.92 -18.22 -0.32
CA LYS A 190 12.00 -18.61 -1.25
C LYS A 190 12.06 -20.12 -1.38
N THR A 191 11.90 -20.64 -2.60
CA THR A 191 11.93 -22.07 -2.89
C THR A 191 12.90 -22.40 -4.02
N LYS A 192 13.27 -23.67 -4.14
CA LYS A 192 14.04 -24.20 -5.26
C LYS A 192 13.15 -25.14 -6.07
N ARG A 193 13.19 -24.99 -7.39
CA ARG A 193 12.48 -25.84 -8.34
C ARG A 193 13.46 -26.48 -9.31
N GLN A 194 13.25 -27.75 -9.61
CA GLN A 194 13.97 -28.41 -10.67
C GLN A 194 13.45 -27.94 -12.03
N ARG A 195 14.34 -27.46 -12.89
CA ARG A 195 14.05 -27.10 -14.28
C ARG A 195 14.93 -27.92 -15.20
N SER A 196 14.37 -28.34 -16.34
CA SER A 196 15.12 -29.00 -17.40
C SER A 196 15.06 -28.13 -18.66
N LYS A 197 16.23 -27.82 -19.22
CA LYS A 197 16.37 -27.07 -20.48
C LYS A 197 17.53 -27.65 -21.26
N ASP A 198 17.33 -27.88 -22.56
CA ASP A 198 18.35 -28.41 -23.48
C ASP A 198 19.02 -29.70 -22.98
N GLY A 199 18.24 -30.59 -22.34
CA GLY A 199 18.74 -31.85 -21.76
C GLY A 199 19.51 -31.71 -20.44
N LEU A 200 19.72 -30.48 -19.94
CA LEU A 200 20.36 -30.20 -18.67
C LEU A 200 19.31 -29.91 -17.60
N THR A 201 19.49 -30.49 -16.42
CA THR A 201 18.65 -30.26 -15.26
C THR A 201 19.38 -29.39 -14.25
N TYR A 202 18.73 -28.33 -13.79
CA TYR A 202 19.27 -27.43 -12.77
C TYR A 202 18.23 -27.04 -11.73
N GLN A 203 18.73 -26.58 -10.58
CA GLN A 203 17.90 -26.03 -9.51
C GLN A 203 17.76 -24.53 -9.73
N GLU A 204 16.53 -24.08 -9.96
CA GLU A 204 16.17 -22.68 -10.11
C GLU A 204 15.60 -22.15 -8.80
N THR A 205 16.08 -20.98 -8.37
CA THR A 205 15.49 -20.28 -7.23
C THR A 205 14.24 -19.53 -7.69
N ARG A 206 13.18 -19.61 -6.89
CA ARG A 206 11.90 -18.96 -7.12
C ARG A 206 11.46 -18.21 -5.87
N LEU A 207 10.99 -16.98 -6.04
CA LEU A 207 10.24 -16.26 -5.03
C LEU A 207 8.74 -16.52 -5.22
N VAL A 208 8.03 -16.72 -4.12
CA VAL A 208 6.62 -17.14 -4.11
C VAL A 208 5.85 -16.24 -3.16
N LEU A 209 4.78 -15.64 -3.66
CA LEU A 209 3.74 -15.02 -2.85
C LEU A 209 2.59 -16.01 -2.71
N LYS A 210 2.33 -16.47 -1.49
CA LYS A 210 1.21 -17.39 -1.22
C LYS A 210 -0.13 -16.64 -1.19
N ALA A 211 -1.21 -17.37 -1.47
CA ALA A 211 -2.57 -16.84 -1.50
C ALA A 211 -3.06 -16.37 -0.13
N ASP A 212 -2.60 -16.97 0.97
CA ASP A 212 -2.98 -16.67 2.36
C ASP A 212 -2.13 -15.56 3.00
N VAL A 213 -1.04 -15.14 2.34
CA VAL A 213 -0.17 -14.08 2.88
C VAL A 213 -0.82 -12.72 2.64
N GLU A 214 -1.12 -12.04 3.73
CA GLU A 214 -1.60 -10.67 3.72
C GLU A 214 -0.46 -9.68 3.40
N ILE A 215 -0.71 -8.80 2.44
CA ILE A 215 0.16 -7.69 2.09
C ILE A 215 -0.55 -6.39 2.49
N PRO A 216 0.03 -5.56 3.37
CA PRO A 216 -0.59 -4.32 3.82
C PRO A 216 -0.95 -3.41 2.64
N GLY A 217 -2.20 -2.94 2.58
CA GLY A 217 -2.68 -2.07 1.50
C GLY A 217 -2.85 -2.71 0.13
N GLU A 218 -2.75 -4.03 0.03
CA GLU A 218 -3.20 -4.77 -1.14
C GLU A 218 -4.70 -5.07 -0.99
N ARG A 219 -5.55 -4.48 -1.84
CA ARG A 219 -6.91 -5.00 -2.02
C ARG A 219 -6.77 -6.26 -2.88
N LEU A 220 -7.19 -7.41 -2.35
CA LEU A 220 -7.39 -8.60 -3.18
C LEU A 220 -8.44 -8.22 -4.23
N SER A 221 -8.04 -8.12 -5.49
CA SER A 221 -8.97 -7.83 -6.58
C SER A 221 -9.89 -9.04 -6.76
N GLU A 222 -11.08 -8.98 -6.17
CA GLU A 222 -12.19 -9.81 -6.61
C GLU A 222 -12.63 -9.31 -7.99
N ASN A 223 -12.05 -9.89 -9.04
CA ASN A 223 -12.49 -9.84 -10.44
C ASN A 223 -12.55 -8.45 -11.11
N ALA A 224 -11.42 -8.01 -11.66
CA ALA A 224 -11.40 -6.92 -12.64
C ALA A 224 -11.97 -7.39 -14.00
N ASN A 225 -13.27 -7.22 -14.19
CA ASN A 225 -13.93 -7.18 -15.50
C ASN A 225 -14.98 -6.07 -15.46
N GLY A 226 -14.57 -4.86 -15.87
CA GLY A 226 -15.45 -3.71 -15.97
C GLY A 226 -14.67 -2.50 -16.43
N ASP A 227 -14.49 -2.37 -17.74
CA ASP A 227 -13.93 -1.16 -18.36
C ASP A 227 -14.76 0.07 -17.93
N PRO A 228 -14.13 1.15 -17.42
CA PRO A 228 -14.85 2.37 -17.09
C PRO A 228 -15.29 3.08 -18.37
N THR A 229 -16.59 3.30 -18.49
CA THR A 229 -17.18 4.17 -19.51
C THR A 229 -17.03 5.62 -19.05
N THR A 230 -16.29 6.42 -19.80
CA THR A 230 -16.23 7.88 -19.63
C THR A 230 -17.45 8.52 -20.26
N ASP A 231 -18.34 9.09 -19.45
CA ASP A 231 -19.39 9.98 -19.98
C ASP A 231 -18.95 11.43 -19.82
N THR A 232 -19.01 12.17 -20.94
CA THR A 232 -18.54 13.55 -21.04
C THR A 232 -19.73 14.47 -20.73
N ALA A 233 -19.76 15.06 -19.53
CA ALA A 233 -20.77 16.06 -19.20
C ALA A 233 -20.40 17.41 -19.83
N ALA A 234 -21.11 17.76 -20.91
CA ALA A 234 -21.23 19.13 -21.39
C ALA A 234 -22.19 19.91 -20.46
N GLY A 235 -21.78 21.11 -20.06
CA GLY A 235 -22.57 21.98 -19.19
C GLY A 235 -23.70 22.72 -19.91
N GLU A 236 -24.77 22.98 -19.16
CA GLU A 236 -25.33 24.30 -18.86
C GLU A 236 -26.23 24.19 -17.61
#